data_AF-A0A8C5RUU4-F1
#
_entry.id   AF-A0A8C5RUU4-F1
#
_cell.length_a   1.000
_cell.length_b   1.000
_cell.length_c   1.000
_cell.angle_alpha   90.00
_cell.angle_beta   90.00
_cell.angle_gamma   90.00
#
_symmetry.space_group_name_H-M   'P 1'
#
loop_
_entity.id
_entity.type
_entity.pdbx_description
1 polymer ?
#
loop_
_entity_poly.entity_id
_entity_poly.type
_entity_poly.pdbx_seq_one_letter_code
_entity_poly.pdbx_strand_id
1 'polypeptide(L)'
;MGRPATCPVLLLLLLLFLVNGELQGDAEASGRATLLSPFFGTKSRYEELHPYLLRDPLSLGPPLSGFPLPPASCTPLQLSAVVRHGTRFPTRKQIEKLARLHGLLRRGGGGERCSLAERLARWEMWYQPDLDGKLAPKGFRDMKMLAKRLASRFPSLLAPSRRLAFTSSSKPRCVDSSAAFREGLREALYGRMSEGGKNVTLTETFEINDKLMRFFDHCEKFVQDVEDNDTALYEVDAFKESPEMMKIVNKTIHNLCLPAEDLNAGNTLSLMS
;
A
#
# COMPACT_ATOMS: atom_id res chain seq x y z
N MET A 1 52.93 -28.79 3.87
CA MET A 1 51.47 -28.58 3.90
C MET A 1 51.18 -27.44 4.87
N GLY A 2 50.93 -26.23 4.37
CA GLY A 2 50.50 -25.09 5.18
C GLY A 2 49.30 -24.44 4.50
N ARG A 3 48.12 -24.52 5.12
CA ARG A 3 46.92 -23.80 4.67
C ARG A 3 47.01 -22.36 5.16
N PRO A 4 46.64 -21.35 4.36
CA PRO A 4 46.62 -19.97 4.82
C PRO A 4 45.45 -19.77 5.78
N ALA A 5 45.71 -19.14 6.92
CA ALA A 5 44.69 -18.69 7.85
C ALA A 5 43.90 -17.54 7.18
N THR A 6 42.68 -17.82 6.73
CA THR A 6 41.74 -16.79 6.32
C THR A 6 41.33 -16.01 7.56
N CYS A 7 41.72 -14.73 7.62
CA CYS A 7 41.51 -13.85 8.76
C CYS A 7 39.99 -13.55 8.93
N PRO A 8 39.35 -14.02 10.02
CA PRO A 8 37.90 -13.87 10.23
C PRO A 8 37.47 -12.39 10.38
N VAL A 9 38.42 -11.50 10.66
CA VAL A 9 38.19 -10.04 10.76
C VAL A 9 37.85 -9.43 9.39
N LEU A 10 38.42 -9.93 8.29
CA LEU A 10 38.17 -9.38 6.96
C LEU A 10 36.76 -9.75 6.45
N LEU A 11 36.28 -10.94 6.79
CA LEU A 11 34.93 -11.41 6.44
C LEU A 11 33.87 -10.63 7.24
N LEU A 12 34.13 -10.35 8.53
CA LEU A 12 33.24 -9.56 9.38
C LEU A 12 33.16 -8.09 8.91
N LEU A 13 34.29 -7.51 8.49
CA LEU A 13 34.33 -6.17 7.92
C LEU A 13 33.60 -6.09 6.58
N LEU A 14 33.75 -7.09 5.69
CA LEU A 14 32.98 -7.17 4.44
C LEU A 14 31.48 -7.30 4.68
N LEU A 15 31.06 -8.11 5.67
CA LEU A 15 29.65 -8.23 6.06
C LEU A 15 29.13 -6.91 6.64
N LEU A 16 29.91 -6.20 7.47
CA LEU A 16 29.55 -4.88 7.99
C LEU A 16 29.48 -3.82 6.88
N PHE A 17 30.35 -3.86 5.87
CA PHE A 17 30.30 -2.95 4.72
C PHE A 17 29.11 -3.24 3.80
N LEU A 18 28.75 -4.51 3.59
CA LEU A 18 27.56 -4.89 2.83
C LEU A 18 26.27 -4.50 3.57
N VAL A 19 26.19 -4.78 4.87
CA VAL A 19 25.04 -4.41 5.71
C VAL A 19 24.91 -2.89 5.85
N ASN A 20 26.02 -2.15 6.01
CA ASN A 20 26.00 -0.68 6.05
C ASN A 20 25.70 -0.07 4.68
N GLY A 21 26.17 -0.66 3.57
CA GLY A 21 25.86 -0.22 2.21
C GLY A 21 24.38 -0.40 1.86
N GLU A 22 23.77 -1.51 2.27
CA GLU A 22 22.33 -1.76 2.15
C GLU A 22 21.51 -0.88 3.10
N LEU A 23 21.92 -0.73 4.37
CA LEU A 23 21.24 0.15 5.34
C LEU A 23 21.29 1.63 4.94
N GLN A 24 22.37 2.08 4.33
CA GLN A 24 22.52 3.47 3.88
C GLN A 24 21.73 3.72 2.59
N GLY A 25 21.68 2.73 1.70
CA GLY A 25 20.76 2.71 0.55
C GLY A 25 19.29 2.67 0.96
N ASP A 26 18.93 1.88 1.97
CA ASP A 26 17.58 1.77 2.52
C ASP A 26 17.18 2.99 3.34
N ALA A 27 18.10 3.61 4.09
CA ALA A 27 17.84 4.84 4.83
C ALA A 27 17.67 6.04 3.89
N GLU A 28 18.48 6.14 2.83
CA GLU A 28 18.34 7.18 1.82
C GLU A 28 17.09 6.96 0.95
N ALA A 29 16.79 5.72 0.56
CA ALA A 29 15.55 5.36 -0.13
C ALA A 29 14.31 5.60 0.76
N SER A 30 14.39 5.28 2.05
CA SER A 30 13.35 5.57 3.04
C SER A 30 13.18 7.07 3.24
N GLY A 31 14.26 7.84 3.30
CA GLY A 31 14.21 9.31 3.39
C GLY A 31 13.57 9.96 2.17
N ARG A 32 13.91 9.49 0.96
CA ARG A 32 13.28 9.94 -0.30
C ARG A 32 11.83 9.51 -0.43
N ALA A 33 11.48 8.31 0.03
CA ALA A 33 10.08 7.84 0.06
C ALA A 33 9.21 8.74 0.95
N THR A 34 9.72 9.16 2.11
CA THR A 34 9.03 10.11 3.00
C THR A 34 8.85 11.49 2.36
N LEU A 35 9.81 11.98 1.57
CA LEU A 35 9.70 13.27 0.88
C LEU A 35 8.63 13.27 -0.22
N LEU A 36 8.47 12.15 -0.93
CA LEU A 36 7.54 12.03 -2.06
C LEU A 36 6.13 11.61 -1.64
N SER A 37 6.00 11.03 -0.45
CA SER A 37 4.76 10.52 0.12
C SER A 37 3.52 11.42 -0.01
N PRO A 38 3.61 12.75 0.25
CA PRO A 38 2.44 13.63 0.14
C PRO A 38 1.84 13.69 -1.27
N PHE A 39 2.63 13.39 -2.30
CA PHE A 39 2.21 13.49 -3.70
C PHE A 39 1.53 12.23 -4.24
N PHE A 40 1.52 11.12 -3.49
CA PHE A 40 0.89 9.87 -3.92
C PHE A 40 -0.63 9.80 -3.62
N GLY A 41 -1.17 10.79 -2.90
CA GLY A 41 -2.60 10.89 -2.58
C GLY A 41 -3.16 9.60 -1.98
N THR A 42 -4.12 8.98 -2.64
CA THR A 42 -4.76 7.74 -2.14
C THR A 42 -3.86 6.49 -2.23
N LYS A 43 -2.65 6.61 -2.77
CA LYS A 43 -1.63 5.55 -2.85
C LYS A 43 -0.55 5.66 -1.76
N SER A 44 -0.57 6.71 -0.95
CA SER A 44 0.35 6.87 0.18
C SER A 44 0.15 5.72 1.19
N ARG A 45 1.26 5.31 1.84
CA ARG A 45 1.21 4.28 2.88
C ARG A 45 0.50 4.82 4.12
N TYR A 46 -0.10 3.94 4.91
CA TYR A 46 -0.79 4.34 6.14
C TYR A 46 0.16 5.02 7.13
N GLU A 47 1.41 4.56 7.18
CA GLU A 47 2.46 5.09 8.06
C GLU A 47 2.90 6.51 7.70
N GLU A 48 2.55 7.02 6.51
CA GLU A 48 2.90 8.39 6.12
C GLU A 48 2.15 9.44 6.97
N LEU A 49 0.92 9.11 7.37
CA LEU A 49 0.14 9.91 8.31
C LEU A 49 0.40 9.52 9.77
N HIS A 50 1.09 8.39 9.98
CA HIS A 50 1.31 7.77 11.29
C HIS A 50 2.75 7.24 11.41
N PRO A 51 3.77 8.11 11.37
CA PRO A 51 5.18 7.70 11.20
C PRO A 51 5.73 6.88 12.38
N TYR A 52 5.12 7.00 13.56
CA TYR A 52 5.46 6.18 14.73
C TYR A 52 5.24 4.67 14.49
N LEU A 53 4.37 4.30 13.55
CA LEU A 53 4.11 2.90 13.20
C LEU A 53 5.27 2.20 12.50
N LEU A 54 6.21 2.97 11.92
CA LEU A 54 7.44 2.42 11.34
C LEU A 54 8.38 1.87 12.44
N ARG A 55 8.34 2.45 13.64
CA ARG A 55 9.15 2.01 14.79
C ARG A 55 8.41 0.97 15.62
N ASP A 56 7.13 1.21 15.87
CA ASP A 56 6.27 0.32 16.63
C ASP A 56 4.89 0.21 15.94
N PRO A 57 4.64 -0.90 15.19
CA PRO A 57 3.36 -1.12 14.52
C PRO A 57 2.15 -1.21 15.46
N LEU A 58 2.35 -1.43 16.76
CA LEU A 58 1.30 -1.50 17.78
C LEU A 58 1.11 -0.19 18.53
N SER A 59 1.95 0.82 18.29
CA SER A 59 1.84 2.12 18.93
C SER A 59 0.47 2.74 18.68
N LEU A 60 -0.15 3.25 19.74
CA LEU A 60 -1.42 3.99 19.68
C LEU A 60 -1.23 5.44 19.25
N GLY A 61 0.02 5.84 18.98
CA GLY A 61 0.39 7.20 18.63
C GLY A 61 0.34 8.18 19.80
N PRO A 62 0.82 9.41 19.58
CA PRO A 62 0.64 10.49 20.55
C PRO A 62 -0.84 10.86 20.68
N PRO A 63 -1.26 11.52 21.79
CA PRO A 63 -2.57 12.16 21.87
C PRO A 63 -2.78 13.10 20.67
N LEU A 64 -3.86 12.89 19.92
CA LEU A 64 -4.18 13.71 18.76
C LEU A 64 -4.79 15.04 19.22
N SER A 65 -4.19 16.16 18.79
CA SER A 65 -4.79 17.48 18.99
C SER A 65 -6.15 17.56 18.29
N GLY A 66 -7.18 18.04 18.98
CA GLY A 66 -8.56 18.11 18.46
C GLY A 66 -9.36 16.81 18.51
N PHE A 67 -8.73 15.67 18.81
CA PHE A 67 -9.40 14.38 19.02
C PHE A 67 -8.92 13.75 20.35
N PRO A 68 -9.18 14.41 21.49
CA PRO A 68 -8.79 13.85 22.77
C PRO A 68 -9.49 12.51 22.96
N LEU A 69 -8.76 11.55 23.55
CA LEU A 69 -9.43 10.40 24.14
C LEU A 69 -10.49 10.91 25.13
N PRO A 70 -11.64 10.23 25.25
CA PRO A 70 -12.58 10.55 26.29
C PRO A 70 -11.85 10.60 27.65
N PRO A 71 -12.18 11.56 28.52
CA PRO A 71 -11.66 11.59 29.89
C PRO A 71 -11.81 10.22 30.57
N ALA A 72 -10.99 9.91 31.57
CA ALA A 72 -11.07 8.63 32.28
C ALA A 72 -12.45 8.34 32.91
N SER A 73 -13.27 9.37 33.10
CA SER A 73 -14.67 9.26 33.57
C SER A 73 -15.67 8.83 32.48
N CYS A 74 -15.28 8.81 31.22
CA CYS A 74 -16.12 8.41 30.11
C CYS A 74 -15.87 6.95 29.73
N THR A 75 -16.95 6.18 29.58
CA THR A 75 -16.88 4.80 29.12
C THR A 75 -17.36 4.71 27.68
N PRO A 76 -16.53 4.25 26.71
CA PRO A 76 -16.98 4.07 25.34
C PRO A 76 -18.03 2.94 25.31
N LEU A 77 -19.17 3.21 24.66
CA LEU A 77 -20.33 2.28 24.63
C LEU A 77 -20.44 1.52 23.31
N GLN A 78 -19.96 2.11 22.22
CA GLN A 78 -20.01 1.52 20.88
C GLN A 78 -18.79 1.96 20.07
N LEU A 79 -18.30 1.05 19.23
CA LEU A 79 -17.29 1.32 18.22
C LEU A 79 -17.90 1.04 16.85
N SER A 80 -17.93 2.05 15.99
CA SER A 80 -18.25 1.91 14.57
C SER A 80 -17.08 2.45 13.77
N ALA A 81 -16.64 1.70 12.75
CA ALA A 81 -15.50 2.07 11.94
C ALA A 81 -15.75 1.71 10.48
N VAL A 82 -15.50 2.65 9.59
CA VAL A 82 -15.41 2.42 8.15
C VAL A 82 -13.94 2.41 7.78
N VAL A 83 -13.45 1.26 7.32
CA VAL A 83 -12.03 1.03 7.07
C VAL A 83 -11.84 0.68 5.61
N ARG A 84 -10.99 1.44 4.90
CA ARG A 84 -10.57 1.11 3.54
C ARG A 84 -9.73 -0.18 3.57
N HIS A 85 -9.74 -0.93 2.47
CA HIS A 85 -8.82 -2.05 2.30
C HIS A 85 -7.35 -1.63 2.55
N GLY A 86 -6.50 -2.58 2.96
CA GLY A 86 -5.07 -2.35 3.13
C GLY A 86 -4.32 -2.10 1.81
N THR A 87 -3.00 -1.94 1.87
CA THR A 87 -2.15 -1.83 0.68
C THR A 87 -2.38 -3.00 -0.28
N ARG A 88 -2.55 -2.69 -1.56
CA ARG A 88 -2.85 -3.66 -2.63
C ARG A 88 -1.83 -3.56 -3.75
N PHE A 89 -1.80 -4.59 -4.59
CA PHE A 89 -1.10 -4.51 -5.88
C PHE A 89 -1.83 -3.58 -6.88
N PRO A 90 -1.14 -3.12 -7.94
CA PRO A 90 -1.77 -2.36 -9.02
C PRO A 90 -2.90 -3.17 -9.69
N THR A 91 -3.82 -2.47 -10.37
CA THR A 91 -4.85 -3.17 -11.16
C THR A 91 -4.24 -3.73 -12.45
N ARG A 92 -4.91 -4.70 -13.08
CA ARG A 92 -4.46 -5.30 -14.35
C ARG A 92 -4.12 -4.25 -15.41
N LYS A 93 -4.98 -3.24 -15.58
CA LYS A 93 -4.74 -2.12 -16.50
C LYS A 93 -3.43 -1.38 -16.20
N GLN A 94 -3.08 -1.21 -14.91
CA GLN A 94 -1.81 -0.59 -14.51
C GLN A 94 -0.62 -1.52 -14.73
N ILE A 95 -0.76 -2.81 -14.39
CA ILE A 95 0.27 -3.84 -14.59
C ILE A 95 0.65 -3.93 -16.07
N GLU A 96 -0.34 -3.97 -16.97
CA GLU A 96 -0.10 -4.01 -18.41
C GLU A 96 0.60 -2.75 -18.93
N LYS A 97 0.26 -1.56 -18.38
CA LYS A 97 0.95 -0.31 -18.72
C LYS A 97 2.43 -0.34 -18.27
N LEU A 98 2.69 -0.78 -17.04
CA LEU A 98 4.04 -0.94 -16.51
C LEU A 98 4.85 -1.95 -17.35
N ALA A 99 4.23 -3.07 -17.76
CA ALA A 99 4.88 -4.09 -18.58
C ALA A 99 5.25 -3.55 -19.97
N ARG A 100 4.36 -2.77 -20.60
CA ARG A 100 4.66 -2.10 -21.88
C ARG A 100 5.84 -1.15 -21.76
N LEU A 101 5.86 -0.30 -20.73
CA LEU A 101 6.99 0.60 -20.51
C LEU A 101 8.28 -0.15 -20.22
N HIS A 102 8.23 -1.17 -19.35
CA HIS A 102 9.38 -2.01 -19.06
C HIS A 102 9.95 -2.65 -20.33
N GLY A 103 9.08 -3.10 -21.23
CA GLY A 103 9.45 -3.58 -22.56
C GLY A 103 10.14 -2.51 -23.42
N LEU A 104 9.65 -1.27 -23.41
CA LEU A 104 10.29 -0.13 -24.10
C LEU A 104 11.70 0.14 -23.56
N LEU A 105 11.84 0.19 -22.23
CA LEU A 105 13.13 0.39 -21.55
C LEU A 105 14.13 -0.72 -21.88
N ARG A 106 13.67 -1.98 -21.98
CA ARG A 106 14.53 -3.13 -22.32
C ARG A 106 14.97 -3.16 -23.78
N ARG A 107 14.08 -2.82 -24.72
CA ARG A 107 14.43 -2.73 -26.14
C ARG A 107 15.46 -1.62 -26.36
N GLY A 108 15.30 -0.50 -25.65
CA GLY A 108 16.04 0.73 -25.91
C GLY A 108 15.49 1.39 -27.17
N GLY A 109 15.27 2.71 -27.13
CA GLY A 109 15.13 3.48 -28.37
C GLY A 109 16.41 3.34 -29.17
N GLY A 110 16.36 3.25 -30.50
CA GLY A 110 17.51 2.96 -31.37
C GLY A 110 18.66 4.00 -31.38
N GLY A 111 18.87 4.74 -30.30
CA GLY A 111 19.94 5.72 -30.06
C GLY A 111 20.70 5.49 -28.74
N GLU A 112 21.26 6.56 -28.17
CA GLU A 112 22.06 6.54 -26.93
C GLU A 112 21.22 6.09 -25.72
N ARG A 113 21.75 5.14 -24.92
CA ARG A 113 21.04 4.64 -23.73
C ARG A 113 21.33 5.52 -22.51
N CYS A 114 20.28 6.11 -21.97
CA CYS A 114 20.33 6.83 -20.70
C CYS A 114 20.60 5.87 -19.53
N SER A 115 21.53 6.22 -18.64
CA SER A 115 21.86 5.42 -17.44
C SER A 115 20.67 5.16 -16.51
N LEU A 116 19.67 6.05 -16.48
CA LEU A 116 18.42 5.82 -15.76
C LEU A 116 17.57 4.72 -16.41
N ALA A 117 17.44 4.73 -17.73
CA ALA A 117 16.69 3.70 -18.45
C ALA A 117 17.31 2.32 -18.25
N GLU A 118 18.64 2.21 -18.28
CA GLU A 118 19.34 0.95 -18.02
C GLU A 118 19.13 0.43 -16.59
N ARG A 119 19.12 1.32 -15.59
CA ARG A 119 18.78 0.94 -14.21
C ARG A 119 17.35 0.43 -14.10
N LEU A 120 16.39 1.12 -14.72
CA LEU A 120 14.98 0.71 -14.69
C LEU A 120 14.71 -0.55 -15.52
N ALA A 121 15.44 -0.78 -16.61
CA ALA A 121 15.35 -1.99 -17.42
C ALA A 121 15.88 -3.23 -16.69
N ARG A 122 16.83 -3.05 -15.76
CA ARG A 122 17.36 -4.12 -14.88
C ARG A 122 16.41 -4.53 -13.77
N TRP A 123 15.46 -3.67 -13.39
CA TRP A 123 14.42 -4.05 -12.46
C TRP A 123 13.59 -5.19 -13.05
N GLU A 124 13.28 -6.21 -12.24
CA GLU A 124 12.45 -7.32 -12.68
C GLU A 124 10.97 -6.94 -12.56
N MET A 125 10.23 -7.05 -13.67
CA MET A 125 8.79 -6.83 -13.70
C MET A 125 8.05 -8.05 -13.13
N TRP A 126 8.05 -8.18 -11.80
CA TRP A 126 7.41 -9.28 -11.08
C TRP A 126 5.89 -9.13 -10.93
N TYR A 127 5.31 -8.00 -11.34
CA TYR A 127 3.86 -7.84 -11.36
C TYR A 127 3.25 -8.72 -12.45
N GLN A 128 2.52 -9.75 -12.02
CA GLN A 128 1.76 -10.62 -12.90
C GLN A 128 0.30 -10.17 -13.01
N PRO A 129 -0.37 -10.35 -14.16
CA PRO A 129 -1.77 -9.93 -14.35
C PRO A 129 -2.75 -10.51 -13.32
N ASP A 130 -2.45 -11.68 -12.75
CA ASP A 130 -3.29 -12.31 -11.73
C ASP A 130 -3.22 -11.59 -10.37
N LEU A 131 -2.26 -10.68 -10.16
CA LEU A 131 -2.20 -9.83 -8.96
C LEU A 131 -3.24 -8.71 -8.95
N ASP A 132 -4.06 -8.58 -10.00
CA ASP A 132 -5.04 -7.50 -10.24
C ASP A 132 -5.76 -7.00 -8.97
N GLY A 133 -5.23 -5.90 -8.40
CA GLY A 133 -5.80 -5.27 -7.23
C GLY A 133 -5.89 -6.15 -5.98
N LYS A 134 -5.24 -7.32 -5.94
CA LYS A 134 -5.19 -8.22 -4.77
C LYS A 134 -4.54 -7.52 -3.58
N LEU A 135 -4.95 -7.92 -2.37
CA LEU A 135 -4.33 -7.39 -1.15
C LEU A 135 -2.86 -7.81 -1.11
N ALA A 136 -1.96 -6.85 -0.89
CA ALA A 136 -0.54 -7.15 -0.79
C ALA A 136 -0.19 -7.69 0.61
N PRO A 137 0.93 -8.42 0.78
CA PRO A 137 1.37 -8.89 2.09
C PRO A 137 1.50 -7.77 3.14
N LYS A 138 1.89 -6.57 2.70
CA LYS A 138 1.87 -5.38 3.55
C LYS A 138 0.46 -5.02 4.01
N GLY A 139 -0.52 -4.96 3.09
CA GLY A 139 -1.91 -4.64 3.44
C GLY A 139 -2.51 -5.64 4.43
N PHE A 140 -2.17 -6.92 4.32
CA PHE A 140 -2.54 -7.93 5.30
C PHE A 140 -2.00 -7.59 6.70
N ARG A 141 -0.71 -7.23 6.79
CA ARG A 141 -0.09 -6.80 8.07
C ARG A 141 -0.73 -5.52 8.60
N ASP A 142 -0.98 -4.54 7.75
CA ASP A 142 -1.58 -3.25 8.14
C ASP A 142 -2.94 -3.48 8.83
N MET A 143 -3.79 -4.34 8.26
CA MET A 143 -5.11 -4.67 8.81
C MET A 143 -5.02 -5.46 10.12
N LYS A 144 -4.10 -6.43 10.24
CA LYS A 144 -3.86 -7.15 11.49
C LYS A 144 -3.41 -6.22 12.61
N MET A 145 -2.48 -5.31 12.31
CA MET A 145 -1.97 -4.36 13.31
C MET A 145 -3.02 -3.32 13.68
N LEU A 146 -3.83 -2.85 12.73
CA LEU A 146 -4.96 -1.98 13.02
C LEU A 146 -5.94 -2.64 14.01
N ALA A 147 -6.29 -3.90 13.80
CA ALA A 147 -7.17 -4.64 14.72
C ALA A 147 -6.60 -4.72 16.13
N LYS A 148 -5.31 -5.03 16.27
CA LYS A 148 -4.61 -5.10 17.57
C LYS A 148 -4.57 -3.75 18.27
N ARG A 149 -4.29 -2.67 17.54
CA ARG A 149 -4.32 -1.31 18.08
C ARG A 149 -5.71 -0.93 18.58
N LEU A 150 -6.76 -1.24 17.81
CA LEU A 150 -8.14 -0.99 18.25
C LEU A 150 -8.51 -1.81 19.49
N ALA A 151 -8.12 -3.09 19.55
CA ALA A 151 -8.35 -3.93 20.72
C ALA A 151 -7.66 -3.36 21.97
N SER A 152 -6.42 -2.89 21.83
CA SER A 152 -5.69 -2.23 22.92
C SER A 152 -6.31 -0.88 23.32
N ARG A 153 -6.88 -0.13 22.36
CA ARG A 153 -7.47 1.19 22.59
C ARG A 153 -8.85 1.09 23.26
N PHE A 154 -9.63 0.06 22.92
CA PHE A 154 -11.01 -0.12 23.37
C PHE A 154 -11.24 -1.51 23.97
N PRO A 155 -10.51 -1.88 25.03
CA PRO A 155 -10.54 -3.24 25.58
C PRO A 155 -11.91 -3.66 26.12
N SER A 156 -12.74 -2.71 26.56
CA SER A 156 -14.11 -3.00 27.05
C SER A 156 -15.11 -3.27 25.92
N LEU A 157 -14.83 -2.81 24.70
CA LEU A 157 -15.70 -2.95 23.52
C LEU A 157 -15.25 -4.10 22.60
N LEU A 158 -13.96 -4.36 22.53
CA LEU A 158 -13.36 -5.46 21.77
C LEU A 158 -12.90 -6.53 22.76
N ALA A 159 -13.84 -7.37 23.20
CA ALA A 159 -13.62 -8.43 24.19
C ALA A 159 -14.34 -9.72 23.77
N PRO A 160 -13.92 -10.90 24.27
CA PRO A 160 -14.51 -12.19 23.90
C PRO A 160 -16.03 -12.30 24.06
N SER A 161 -16.60 -11.63 25.06
CA SER A 161 -18.04 -11.64 25.38
C SER A 161 -18.87 -10.66 24.55
N ARG A 162 -18.23 -9.85 23.70
CA ARG A 162 -18.90 -8.82 22.89
C ARG A 162 -19.34 -9.39 21.55
N ARG A 163 -20.47 -8.91 21.07
CA ARG A 163 -20.95 -9.18 19.70
C ARG A 163 -20.25 -8.24 18.75
N LEU A 164 -19.59 -8.81 17.74
CA LEU A 164 -18.88 -8.07 16.71
C LEU A 164 -19.61 -8.25 15.38
N ALA A 165 -19.81 -7.18 14.64
CA ALA A 165 -20.42 -7.23 13.32
C ALA A 165 -19.46 -6.67 12.29
N PHE A 166 -19.22 -7.43 11.22
CA PHE A 166 -18.34 -7.07 10.14
C PHE A 166 -19.11 -7.08 8.81
N THR A 167 -18.95 -6.02 8.04
CA THR A 167 -19.51 -5.90 6.70
C THR A 167 -18.39 -5.54 5.73
N SER A 168 -18.37 -6.17 4.55
CA SER A 168 -17.40 -5.87 3.49
C SER A 168 -18.09 -5.74 2.13
N SER A 169 -17.42 -5.08 1.18
CA SER A 169 -17.80 -5.21 -0.23
C SER A 169 -17.28 -6.52 -0.81
N SER A 170 -17.85 -6.95 -1.94
CA SER A 170 -17.46 -8.17 -2.65
C SER A 170 -16.08 -8.11 -3.30
N LYS A 171 -15.43 -6.93 -3.34
CA LYS A 171 -14.10 -6.79 -3.92
C LYS A 171 -13.10 -7.67 -3.14
N PRO A 172 -12.33 -8.58 -3.80
CA PRO A 172 -11.46 -9.53 -3.10
C PRO A 172 -10.54 -8.89 -2.05
N ARG A 173 -9.88 -7.78 -2.41
CA ARG A 173 -9.04 -7.01 -1.47
C ARG A 173 -9.76 -6.51 -0.21
N CYS A 174 -11.06 -6.24 -0.28
CA CYS A 174 -11.86 -5.81 0.87
C CYS A 174 -12.23 -7.01 1.75
N VAL A 175 -12.60 -8.12 1.13
CA VAL A 175 -12.83 -9.40 1.83
C VAL A 175 -11.56 -9.85 2.55
N ASP A 176 -10.42 -9.87 1.85
CA ASP A 176 -9.11 -10.25 2.41
C ASP A 176 -8.69 -9.28 3.54
N SER A 177 -8.96 -7.98 3.39
CA SER A 177 -8.67 -6.99 4.43
C SER A 177 -9.52 -7.23 5.68
N SER A 178 -10.80 -7.56 5.50
CA SER A 178 -11.70 -7.90 6.61
C SER A 178 -11.26 -9.19 7.30
N ALA A 179 -10.86 -10.22 6.54
CA ALA A 179 -10.31 -11.46 7.08
C ALA A 179 -9.03 -11.20 7.90
N ALA A 180 -8.09 -10.44 7.34
CA ALA A 180 -6.85 -10.05 8.02
C ALA A 180 -7.13 -9.26 9.31
N PHE A 181 -8.08 -8.33 9.29
CA PHE A 181 -8.50 -7.59 10.48
C PHE A 181 -9.06 -8.53 11.56
N ARG A 182 -9.99 -9.42 11.19
CA ARG A 182 -10.61 -10.39 12.11
C ARG A 182 -9.59 -11.37 12.69
N GLU A 183 -8.60 -11.78 11.89
CA GLU A 183 -7.46 -12.58 12.37
C GLU A 183 -6.63 -11.81 13.38
N GLY A 184 -6.24 -10.56 13.08
CA GLY A 184 -5.49 -9.71 14.01
C GLY A 184 -6.22 -9.48 15.32
N LEU A 185 -7.55 -9.36 15.27
CA LEU A 185 -8.40 -9.25 16.46
C LEU A 185 -8.41 -10.54 17.27
N ARG A 186 -8.57 -11.71 16.63
CA ARG A 186 -8.50 -13.01 17.31
C ARG A 186 -7.15 -13.22 17.98
N GLU A 187 -6.06 -12.85 17.31
CA GLU A 187 -4.70 -12.86 17.90
C GLU A 187 -4.57 -11.92 19.10
N ALA A 188 -5.19 -10.73 19.05
CA ALA A 188 -5.15 -9.77 20.16
C ALA A 188 -5.86 -10.30 21.41
N LEU A 189 -6.98 -11.01 21.21
CA LEU A 189 -7.87 -11.44 22.29
C LEU A 189 -7.47 -12.79 22.91
N TYR A 190 -6.86 -13.68 22.13
CA TYR A 190 -6.57 -15.05 22.57
C TYR A 190 -5.09 -15.45 22.43
N GLY A 191 -4.23 -14.53 22.00
CA GLY A 191 -2.84 -14.83 21.63
C GLY A 191 -2.72 -15.52 20.27
N ARG A 192 -1.49 -15.81 19.83
CA ARG A 192 -1.29 -16.73 18.69
C ARG A 192 -1.70 -18.12 19.16
N MET A 193 -2.69 -18.72 18.51
CA MET A 193 -3.01 -20.12 18.74
C MET A 193 -1.74 -20.94 18.51
N SER A 194 -1.17 -21.52 19.58
CA SER A 194 -0.21 -22.61 19.43
C SER A 194 -0.97 -23.83 18.91
N GLU A 195 -0.31 -24.65 18.10
CA GLU A 195 -0.82 -25.94 17.61
C GLU A 195 -1.33 -26.78 18.79
N GLY A 196 -2.63 -26.70 19.11
CA GLY A 196 -3.14 -27.29 20.35
C GLY A 196 -4.41 -26.66 20.89
N GLY A 197 -5.48 -26.66 20.09
CA GLY A 197 -6.85 -26.90 20.56
C GLY A 197 -7.42 -26.02 21.69
N LYS A 198 -8.00 -24.88 21.28
CA LYS A 198 -9.43 -24.55 21.49
C LYS A 198 -9.77 -23.50 20.45
N ASN A 199 -10.66 -23.82 19.51
CA ASN A 199 -11.21 -22.84 18.57
C ASN A 199 -12.02 -21.82 19.38
N VAL A 200 -11.37 -20.77 19.88
CA VAL A 200 -12.10 -19.68 20.50
C VAL A 200 -12.76 -18.89 19.38
N THR A 201 -14.02 -19.21 19.13
CA THR A 201 -14.85 -18.51 18.17
C THR A 201 -15.30 -17.19 18.77
N LEU A 202 -14.83 -16.08 18.19
CA LEU A 202 -15.46 -14.78 18.42
C LEU A 202 -16.94 -14.90 18.09
N THR A 203 -17.79 -14.28 18.91
CA THR A 203 -19.21 -14.10 18.56
C THR A 203 -19.28 -12.97 17.54
N GLU A 204 -18.97 -13.31 16.28
CA GLU A 204 -18.89 -12.39 15.16
C GLU A 204 -19.89 -12.74 14.05
N THR A 205 -20.49 -11.72 13.43
CA THR A 205 -21.17 -11.85 12.14
C THR A 205 -20.30 -11.27 11.04
N PHE A 206 -20.35 -11.88 9.87
CA PHE A 206 -19.70 -11.37 8.67
C PHE A 206 -20.67 -11.43 7.50
N GLU A 207 -20.86 -10.30 6.83
CA GLU A 207 -21.67 -10.21 5.62
C GLU A 207 -20.94 -9.46 4.50
N ILE A 208 -21.28 -9.83 3.26
CA ILE A 208 -20.91 -9.08 2.06
C ILE A 208 -22.11 -8.24 1.66
N ASN A 209 -21.94 -6.93 1.58
CA ASN A 209 -23.02 -5.99 1.30
C ASN A 209 -22.52 -4.84 0.39
N ASP A 210 -22.58 -5.05 -0.93
CA ASP A 210 -22.17 -4.04 -1.91
C ASP A 210 -23.12 -2.84 -1.94
N LYS A 211 -24.42 -3.04 -1.66
CA LYS A 211 -25.36 -1.93 -1.59
C LYS A 211 -24.97 -0.91 -0.53
N LEU A 212 -24.47 -1.37 0.63
CA LEU A 212 -23.95 -0.51 1.68
C LEU A 212 -22.52 -0.02 1.40
N MET A 213 -21.62 -0.92 1.02
CA MET A 213 -20.17 -0.63 0.97
C MET A 213 -19.70 -0.06 -0.37
N ARG A 214 -20.54 -0.14 -1.41
CA ARG A 214 -20.34 0.36 -2.77
C ARG A 214 -21.62 1.01 -3.28
N PHE A 215 -22.32 1.75 -2.42
CA PHE A 215 -23.56 2.44 -2.77
C PHE A 215 -23.46 3.29 -4.05
N PHE A 216 -22.26 3.79 -4.37
CA PHE A 216 -21.98 4.56 -5.58
C PHE A 216 -22.16 3.74 -6.88
N ASP A 217 -21.84 2.44 -6.89
CA ASP A 217 -22.09 1.54 -8.04
C ASP A 217 -23.60 1.36 -8.32
N HIS A 218 -24.45 1.71 -7.35
CA HIS A 218 -25.91 1.58 -7.44
C HIS A 218 -26.61 2.93 -7.65
N CYS A 219 -25.86 4.03 -7.74
CA CYS A 219 -26.39 5.34 -8.05
C CYS A 219 -26.42 5.50 -9.58
N GLU A 220 -27.58 5.27 -10.19
CA GLU A 220 -27.75 5.30 -11.65
C GLU A 220 -27.20 6.58 -12.28
N LYS A 221 -27.53 7.73 -11.69
CA LYS A 221 -27.03 9.02 -12.14
C LYS A 221 -25.50 9.11 -12.09
N PHE A 222 -24.86 8.60 -11.04
CA PHE A 222 -23.41 8.60 -10.95
C PHE A 222 -22.77 7.66 -11.98
N VAL A 223 -23.33 6.47 -12.16
CA VAL A 223 -22.83 5.51 -13.14
C VAL A 223 -22.92 6.08 -14.55
N GLN A 224 -24.08 6.61 -14.94
CA GLN A 224 -24.31 7.16 -16.27
C GLN A 224 -23.53 8.47 -16.50
N ASP A 225 -23.60 9.43 -15.57
CA ASP A 225 -23.05 10.76 -15.79
C ASP A 225 -21.55 10.83 -15.52
N VAL A 226 -20.97 9.87 -14.76
CA VAL A 226 -19.57 9.91 -14.30
C VAL A 226 -18.76 8.66 -14.61
N GLU A 227 -19.20 7.45 -14.25
CA GLU A 227 -18.37 6.25 -14.47
C GLU A 227 -18.29 5.85 -15.95
N ASP A 228 -19.42 5.85 -16.65
CA ASP A 228 -19.54 5.44 -18.05
C ASP A 228 -19.40 6.62 -19.03
N ASN A 229 -19.28 7.84 -18.52
CA ASN A 229 -19.09 9.05 -19.31
C ASN A 229 -17.61 9.44 -19.37
N ASP A 230 -17.01 9.30 -20.55
CA ASP A 230 -15.60 9.61 -20.81
C ASP A 230 -15.26 11.11 -20.67
N THR A 231 -16.25 12.00 -20.82
CA THR A 231 -16.09 13.45 -20.65
C THR A 231 -16.25 13.94 -19.22
N ALA A 232 -16.72 13.09 -18.30
CA ALA A 232 -17.05 13.49 -16.93
C ALA A 232 -15.84 13.97 -16.11
N LEU A 233 -14.64 13.54 -16.49
CA LEU A 233 -13.39 13.89 -15.82
C LEU A 233 -12.59 14.95 -16.59
N TYR A 234 -13.28 15.96 -17.14
CA TYR A 234 -12.70 17.06 -17.92
C TYR A 234 -11.42 17.64 -17.28
N GLU A 235 -11.41 17.94 -15.98
CA GLU A 235 -10.26 18.52 -15.30
C GLU A 235 -9.01 17.61 -15.33
N VAL A 236 -9.22 16.28 -15.33
CA VAL A 236 -8.12 15.32 -15.44
C VAL A 236 -7.53 15.36 -16.84
N ASP A 237 -8.36 15.53 -17.87
CA ASP A 237 -7.91 15.61 -19.26
C ASP A 237 -7.26 16.96 -19.57
N ALA A 238 -7.86 18.06 -19.11
CA ALA A 238 -7.25 19.39 -19.18
C ALA A 238 -5.88 19.42 -18.47
N PHE A 239 -5.74 18.76 -17.32
CA PHE A 239 -4.45 18.64 -16.63
C PHE A 239 -3.44 17.80 -17.43
N LYS A 240 -3.85 16.71 -18.09
CA LYS A 240 -2.94 15.89 -18.92
C LYS A 240 -2.33 16.68 -20.06
N GLU A 241 -3.06 17.65 -20.59
CA GLU A 241 -2.65 18.51 -21.72
C GLU A 241 -1.97 19.80 -21.25
N SER A 242 -1.94 20.06 -19.94
CA SER A 242 -1.41 21.31 -19.39
C SER A 242 0.09 21.47 -19.67
N PRO A 243 0.61 22.71 -19.77
CA PRO A 243 2.03 22.97 -19.96
C PRO A 243 2.91 22.33 -18.87
N GLU A 244 2.42 22.29 -17.63
CA GLU A 244 3.11 21.67 -16.50
C GLU A 244 3.26 20.16 -16.69
N MET A 245 2.19 19.47 -17.08
CA MET A 245 2.24 18.03 -17.28
C MET A 245 3.06 17.68 -18.52
N MET A 246 2.93 18.44 -19.61
CA MET A 246 3.73 18.24 -20.82
C MET A 246 5.23 18.47 -20.57
N LYS A 247 5.59 19.41 -19.69
CA LYS A 247 6.97 19.58 -19.23
C LYS A 247 7.49 18.33 -18.51
N ILE A 248 6.66 17.67 -17.70
CA ILE A 248 7.03 16.42 -17.02
C ILE A 248 7.16 15.25 -18.01
N VAL A 249 6.25 15.14 -18.98
CA VAL A 249 6.32 14.14 -20.06
C VAL A 249 7.63 14.30 -20.84
N ASN A 250 7.92 15.50 -21.33
CA ASN A 250 9.14 15.80 -22.10
C ASN A 250 10.42 15.53 -21.28
N LYS A 251 10.42 15.91 -20.00
CA LYS A 251 11.55 15.62 -19.10
C LYS A 251 11.73 14.11 -18.89
N THR A 252 10.65 13.35 -18.81
CA THR A 252 10.68 11.89 -18.65
C THR A 252 11.20 11.20 -19.90
N ILE A 253 10.72 11.60 -21.07
CA ILE A 253 11.21 11.16 -22.39
C ILE A 253 12.73 11.38 -22.48
N HIS A 254 13.19 12.60 -22.20
CA HIS A 254 14.61 12.94 -22.25
C HIS A 254 15.44 12.11 -21.26
N ASN A 255 15.00 11.98 -20.01
CA ASN A 255 15.74 11.24 -18.97
C ASN A 255 15.79 9.73 -19.22
N LEU A 256 14.84 9.19 -19.98
CA LEU A 256 14.75 7.78 -20.32
C LEU A 256 15.27 7.46 -21.73
N CYS A 257 15.67 8.48 -22.50
CA CYS A 257 16.09 8.34 -23.90
C CYS A 257 15.04 7.55 -24.73
N LEU A 258 13.75 7.83 -24.51
CA LEU A 258 12.65 7.21 -25.24
C LEU A 258 12.19 8.12 -26.39
N PRO A 259 11.67 7.56 -27.51
CA PRO A 259 10.96 8.34 -28.53
C PRO A 259 9.76 9.10 -27.95
N ALA A 260 9.41 10.25 -28.55
CA ALA A 260 8.34 11.09 -28.03
C ALA A 260 6.95 10.44 -28.18
N GLU A 261 6.79 9.60 -29.21
CA GLU A 261 5.59 8.82 -29.49
C GLU A 261 5.32 7.71 -28.45
N ASP A 262 6.31 7.31 -27.66
CA ASP A 262 6.22 6.19 -26.73
C ASP A 262 5.65 6.56 -25.35
N LEU A 263 5.57 7.87 -25.03
CA LEU A 263 5.10 8.38 -23.74
C LEU A 263 4.11 9.55 -23.92
N ASN A 264 3.01 9.48 -23.18
CA ASN A 264 2.06 10.58 -23.00
C ASN A 264 1.76 10.78 -21.51
N ALA A 265 0.94 11.78 -21.19
CA ALA A 265 0.59 12.07 -19.79
C ALA A 265 -0.10 10.88 -19.09
N GLY A 266 -0.93 10.10 -19.79
CA GLY A 266 -1.68 8.99 -19.20
C GLY A 266 -0.83 7.81 -18.76
N ASN A 267 0.21 7.45 -19.52
CA ASN A 267 1.20 6.44 -19.13
C ASN A 267 2.31 7.02 -18.24
N THR A 268 2.64 8.31 -18.35
CA THR A 268 3.54 8.99 -17.39
C THR A 268 2.93 9.06 -15.98
N LEU A 269 1.66 9.44 -15.84
CA LEU A 269 0.95 9.42 -14.54
C LEU A 269 0.84 8.00 -13.98
N SER A 270 0.71 7.00 -14.85
CA SER A 270 0.66 5.59 -14.42
C SER A 270 1.99 5.09 -13.85
N LEU A 271 3.11 5.77 -14.10
CA LEU A 271 4.40 5.47 -13.45
C LEU A 271 4.50 6.02 -12.04
N MET A 272 3.68 7.02 -11.73
CA MET A 272 3.64 7.68 -10.43
C MET A 272 2.57 7.06 -9.51
N SER A 273 1.85 6.03 -9.97
CA SER A 273 0.60 5.49 -9.38
C SER A 273 0.68 4.03 -8.97
#